data_AF-A0A424XZ97-F1
#
_entry.id   AF-A0A424XZ97-F1
#
_cell.length_a   1.000
_cell.length_b   1.000
_cell.length_c   1.000
_cell.angle_alpha   90.00
_cell.angle_beta   90.00
_cell.angle_gamma   90.00
#
_symmetry.space_group_name_H-M   'P 1'
#
loop_
_entity.id
_entity.type
_entity.pdbx_description
1 polymer ?
#
loop_
_entity_poly.entity_id
_entity_poly.type
_entity_poly.pdbx_seq_one_letter_code
_entity_poly.pdbx_strand_id
1 'polypeptide(L)'
;MLQKIIQALTNLRSKRHPRKFLSFQVLYLCIFLPPVLYIFTIQGLERYYQNSWQNQLGHTLLKNRSGLMEGTVSIQEELKDNIDNFLKTGLAATLGVQGQAVVRTHQGRLLYPDFRLDILPDLSHEPEDQFMTQVKQAMTARENRQILEEGLNFNLSAQIHHNTWLANMVLIFYILAFSLVLYKAYLYRTREAELADEKQQQELAGVRQRLEKAKKALLNSSRKELEHRKKLDDFRQRLDDADTRIRQTEEAALSELEMLEDKLSRATSQREAREIELQDLTLQLEALDKDSDSRKKKTEKAGRLYVKRFNTLYKNINIHERALEGFASLSEEWKLKAEEVVHMLDADKQNVSVKRKVFSSGKASVLETEFAHK
;
A
#
# COMPACT_ATOMS: atom_id res chain seq x y z
N MET A 1 -12.45 -7.79 -4.79
CA MET A 1 -11.23 -7.03 -5.13
C MET A 1 -10.43 -7.64 -6.28
N LEU A 2 -10.22 -8.96 -6.31
CA LEU A 2 -9.43 -9.64 -7.37
C LEU A 2 -9.98 -9.45 -8.80
N GLN A 3 -11.30 -9.47 -9.00
CA GLN A 3 -11.90 -9.21 -10.33
C GLN A 3 -11.61 -7.79 -10.85
N LYS A 4 -11.62 -6.76 -9.99
CA LYS A 4 -11.31 -5.39 -10.39
C LYS A 4 -9.84 -5.22 -10.79
N ILE A 5 -8.93 -5.98 -10.18
CA ILE A 5 -7.49 -5.97 -10.51
C ILE A 5 -7.23 -6.66 -11.84
N ILE A 6 -7.90 -7.79 -12.09
CA ILE A 6 -7.80 -8.52 -13.37
C ILE A 6 -8.34 -7.67 -14.52
N GLN A 7 -9.46 -6.99 -14.30
CA GLN A 7 -10.09 -6.12 -15.31
C GLN A 7 -9.26 -4.85 -15.59
N ALA A 8 -8.53 -4.33 -14.60
CA ALA A 8 -7.57 -3.24 -14.79
C ALA A 8 -6.33 -3.69 -15.57
N LEU A 9 -5.83 -4.90 -15.32
CA LEU A 9 -4.67 -5.47 -16.03
C LEU A 9 -4.98 -5.81 -17.50
N THR A 10 -6.21 -6.27 -17.80
CA THR A 10 -6.64 -6.49 -19.19
C THR A 10 -6.80 -5.20 -19.98
N ASN A 11 -7.30 -4.12 -19.34
CA ASN A 11 -7.39 -2.80 -19.97
C ASN A 11 -6.03 -2.14 -20.23
N LEU A 12 -5.02 -2.39 -19.38
CA LEU A 12 -3.66 -1.93 -19.60
C LEU A 12 -2.95 -2.68 -20.75
N ARG A 13 -3.30 -3.95 -20.98
CA ARG A 13 -2.73 -4.76 -22.07
C ARG A 13 -3.26 -4.38 -23.46
N SER A 14 -4.48 -3.82 -23.53
CA SER A 14 -5.13 -3.40 -24.78
C SER A 14 -4.63 -2.05 -25.33
N LYS A 15 -3.82 -1.30 -24.57
CA LYS A 15 -3.27 0.02 -24.99
C LYS A 15 -1.86 -0.06 -25.59
N ARG A 16 -1.45 -1.19 -26.14
CA ARG A 16 -0.30 -1.20 -27.07
C ARG A 16 -0.78 -0.62 -28.40
N HIS A 17 -0.71 0.70 -28.51
CA HIS A 17 -0.87 1.37 -29.80
C HIS A 17 0.10 0.72 -30.81
N PRO A 18 -0.38 0.33 -32.00
CA PRO A 18 0.54 -0.05 -33.06
C PRO A 18 1.38 1.19 -33.35
N ARG A 19 2.70 1.05 -33.19
CA ARG A 19 3.68 2.06 -33.65
C ARG A 19 3.45 2.22 -35.14
N LYS A 20 2.64 3.20 -35.55
CA LYS A 20 2.35 3.50 -36.96
C LYS A 20 3.56 4.24 -37.52
N PHE A 21 4.64 3.48 -37.73
CA PHE A 21 5.76 3.88 -38.55
C PHE A 21 5.21 4.29 -39.92
N LEU A 22 5.41 5.56 -40.28
CA LEU A 22 4.96 6.23 -41.50
C LEU A 22 3.47 6.02 -41.84
N SER A 23 2.67 7.08 -41.78
CA SER A 23 1.29 7.00 -42.28
C SER A 23 1.33 6.54 -43.73
N PHE A 24 0.75 5.39 -44.03
CA PHE A 24 0.65 4.83 -45.39
C PHE A 24 0.12 5.86 -46.40
N GLN A 25 -0.66 6.84 -45.95
CA GLN A 25 -1.13 7.96 -46.76
C GLN A 25 -0.01 8.88 -47.26
N VAL A 26 0.99 9.17 -46.42
CA VAL A 26 2.14 10.01 -46.79
C VAL A 26 3.03 9.24 -47.78
N LEU A 27 3.20 7.93 -47.56
CA LEU A 27 3.96 7.07 -48.47
C LEU A 27 3.26 6.93 -49.83
N TYR A 28 1.94 6.75 -49.85
CA TYR A 28 1.14 6.68 -51.08
C TYR A 28 1.17 7.99 -51.86
N LEU A 29 0.97 9.13 -51.18
CA LEU A 29 1.09 10.46 -51.78
C LEU A 29 2.48 10.65 -52.40
N CYS A 30 3.53 10.23 -51.69
CA CYS A 30 4.91 10.39 -52.13
C CYS A 30 5.28 9.51 -53.34
N ILE A 31 4.61 8.37 -53.53
CA ILE A 31 4.83 7.48 -54.68
C ILE A 31 4.04 7.94 -55.91
N PHE A 32 2.79 8.36 -55.73
CA PHE A 32 1.89 8.69 -56.85
C PHE A 32 2.00 10.13 -57.35
N LEU A 33 2.35 11.07 -56.47
CA LEU A 33 2.37 12.50 -56.82
C LEU A 33 3.56 12.92 -57.71
N PRO A 34 4.79 12.38 -57.59
CA PRO A 34 5.90 12.73 -58.49
C PRO A 34 5.63 12.40 -59.97
N PRO A 35 5.16 11.19 -60.35
CA PRO A 35 4.85 10.88 -61.75
C PRO A 35 3.78 11.80 -62.34
N VAL A 36 2.75 12.14 -61.56
CA VAL A 36 1.67 13.04 -62.00
C VAL A 36 2.22 14.45 -62.24
N LEU A 37 2.95 15.00 -61.27
CA LEU A 37 3.57 16.32 -61.42
C LEU A 37 4.56 16.35 -62.60
N TYR A 38 5.34 15.30 -62.79
CA TYR A 38 6.28 15.18 -63.91
C TYR A 38 5.56 15.30 -65.26
N ILE A 39 4.48 14.55 -65.48
CA ILE A 39 3.69 14.61 -66.73
C ILE A 39 3.15 16.02 -66.95
N PHE A 40 2.56 16.64 -65.91
CA PHE A 40 2.04 18.01 -66.01
C PHE A 40 3.14 19.04 -66.30
N THR A 41 4.32 18.88 -65.69
CA THR A 41 5.44 19.81 -65.92
C THR A 41 5.99 19.71 -67.33
N ILE A 42 6.10 18.51 -67.90
CA ILE A 42 6.54 18.35 -69.30
C ILE A 42 5.54 18.97 -70.26
N GLN A 43 4.24 18.67 -70.12
CA GLN A 43 3.21 19.25 -70.97
C GLN A 43 3.17 20.79 -70.88
N GLY A 44 3.35 21.33 -69.67
CA GLY A 44 3.44 22.77 -69.45
C GLY A 44 4.67 23.38 -70.13
N LEU A 45 5.81 22.69 -70.06
CA LEU A 45 7.05 23.13 -70.68
C LEU A 45 6.98 23.09 -72.21
N GLU A 46 6.40 22.04 -72.79
CA GLU A 46 6.15 21.91 -74.23
C GLU A 46 5.32 23.10 -74.74
N ARG A 47 4.23 23.42 -74.05
CA ARG A 47 3.37 24.56 -74.39
C ARG A 47 4.09 25.90 -74.24
N TYR A 48 4.93 26.04 -73.21
CA TYR A 48 5.73 27.25 -73.00
C TYR A 48 6.74 27.46 -74.13
N TYR A 49 7.50 26.41 -74.50
CA TYR A 49 8.47 26.48 -75.59
C TYR A 49 7.77 26.69 -76.94
N GLN A 50 6.64 26.03 -77.19
CA GLN A 50 5.84 26.23 -78.40
C GLN A 50 5.43 27.70 -78.57
N ASN A 51 4.86 28.32 -77.53
CA ASN A 51 4.45 29.73 -77.58
C ASN A 51 5.65 30.67 -77.71
N SER A 52 6.74 30.43 -76.96
CA SER A 52 7.93 31.27 -76.99
C SER A 52 8.60 31.26 -78.36
N TRP A 53 8.77 30.08 -78.95
CA TRP A 53 9.38 29.93 -80.26
C TRP A 53 8.48 30.45 -81.40
N GLN A 54 7.16 30.27 -81.32
CA GLN A 54 6.22 30.85 -82.27
C GLN A 54 6.31 32.39 -82.29
N ASN A 55 6.41 33.00 -81.11
CA ASN A 55 6.59 34.45 -80.98
C ASN A 55 7.96 34.92 -81.50
N GLN A 56 9.04 34.18 -81.21
CA GLN A 56 10.39 34.57 -81.62
C GLN A 56 10.61 34.43 -83.14
N LEU A 57 10.12 33.35 -83.76
CA LEU A 57 10.23 33.16 -85.21
C LEU A 57 9.43 34.23 -85.96
N GLY A 58 8.22 34.59 -85.49
CA GLY A 58 7.42 35.64 -86.13
C GLY A 58 8.15 36.97 -86.34
N HIS A 59 9.16 37.28 -85.52
CA HIS A 59 9.92 38.53 -85.58
C HIS A 59 11.24 38.46 -86.36
N THR A 60 11.83 37.27 -86.55
CA THR A 60 13.18 37.12 -87.14
C THR A 60 13.21 36.57 -88.57
N LEU A 61 12.07 36.12 -89.09
CA LEU A 61 12.00 35.30 -90.32
C LEU A 61 12.21 36.03 -91.65
N LEU A 62 12.15 37.37 -91.69
CA LEU A 62 12.32 38.15 -92.93
C LEU A 62 13.27 39.32 -92.70
N LYS A 63 14.53 38.98 -92.43
CA LYS A 63 15.57 39.98 -92.14
C LYS A 63 16.00 40.75 -93.39
N ASN A 64 15.90 40.14 -94.58
CA ASN A 64 16.24 40.74 -95.87
C ASN A 64 15.02 40.93 -96.81
N ARG A 65 14.02 41.72 -96.38
CA ARG A 65 12.88 42.09 -97.25
C ARG A 65 13.31 42.72 -98.59
N SER A 66 14.46 43.41 -98.62
CA SER A 66 15.01 44.04 -99.83
C SER A 66 15.48 43.01 -100.87
N GLY A 67 16.25 41.99 -100.45
CA GLY A 67 16.77 40.96 -101.37
C GLY A 67 15.69 40.02 -101.93
N LEU A 68 14.64 39.76 -101.14
CA LEU A 68 13.50 38.93 -101.55
C LEU A 68 12.65 39.59 -102.65
N MET A 69 12.54 40.93 -102.63
CA MET A 69 11.77 41.71 -103.62
C MET A 69 12.56 41.91 -104.92
N GLU A 70 13.89 41.92 -104.84
CA GLU A 70 14.81 41.97 -105.98
C GLU A 70 15.04 40.59 -106.63
N GLY A 71 14.67 39.50 -105.95
CA GLY A 71 14.74 38.13 -106.48
C GLY A 71 16.14 37.51 -106.43
N THR A 72 17.03 38.08 -105.61
CA THR A 72 18.42 37.59 -105.45
C THR A 72 18.50 36.33 -104.60
N VAL A 73 17.49 36.06 -103.77
CA VAL A 73 17.38 34.87 -102.91
C VAL A 73 15.92 34.38 -102.93
N SER A 74 15.71 33.07 -102.94
CA SER A 74 14.36 32.49 -102.83
C SER A 74 13.85 32.56 -101.39
N ILE A 75 12.54 32.81 -101.20
CA ILE A 75 11.92 32.77 -99.86
C ILE A 75 12.17 31.41 -99.18
N GLN A 76 12.25 30.34 -99.97
CA GLN A 76 12.41 28.98 -99.46
C GLN A 76 13.80 28.73 -98.88
N GLU A 77 14.87 29.25 -99.51
CA GLU A 77 16.25 29.13 -99.03
C GLU A 77 16.49 30.01 -97.80
N GLU A 78 16.03 31.27 -97.79
CA GLU A 78 16.18 32.14 -96.60
C GLU A 78 15.37 31.60 -95.41
N LEU A 79 14.21 30.99 -95.67
CA LEU A 79 13.42 30.33 -94.65
C LEU A 79 14.11 29.08 -94.10
N LYS A 80 14.70 28.25 -94.96
CA LYS A 80 15.47 27.06 -94.57
C LYS A 80 16.69 27.44 -93.74
N ASP A 81 17.51 28.37 -94.20
CA ASP A 81 18.73 28.78 -93.51
C ASP A 81 18.43 29.44 -92.16
N ASN A 82 17.39 30.27 -92.08
CA ASN A 82 17.01 30.90 -90.82
C ASN A 82 16.37 29.92 -89.82
N ILE A 83 15.54 28.99 -90.29
CA ILE A 83 14.95 27.94 -89.43
C ILE A 83 16.02 26.96 -88.96
N ASP A 84 16.90 26.49 -89.85
CA ASP A 84 17.97 25.56 -89.49
C ASP A 84 18.99 26.21 -88.54
N ASN A 85 19.33 27.49 -88.75
CA ASN A 85 20.18 28.22 -87.81
C ASN A 85 19.46 28.45 -86.47
N PHE A 86 18.17 28.78 -86.46
CA PHE A 86 17.42 28.95 -85.21
C PHE A 86 17.29 27.65 -84.42
N LEU A 87 17.05 26.53 -85.10
CA LEU A 87 16.96 25.20 -84.50
C LEU A 87 18.32 24.70 -83.99
N LYS A 88 19.45 25.07 -84.64
CA LYS A 88 20.81 24.66 -84.20
C LYS A 88 21.40 25.53 -83.08
N THR A 89 21.08 26.82 -83.04
CA THR A 89 21.76 27.78 -82.14
C THR A 89 21.04 27.95 -80.79
N GLY A 90 19.82 27.42 -80.64
CA GLY A 90 19.05 27.55 -79.41
C GLY A 90 19.51 26.60 -78.29
N LEU A 91 19.68 27.13 -77.06
CA LEU A 91 19.93 26.34 -75.84
C LEU A 91 18.92 25.19 -75.65
N ALA A 92 17.72 25.35 -76.20
CA ALA A 92 16.69 24.32 -76.15
C ALA A 92 17.02 23.08 -77.01
N ALA A 93 17.80 23.21 -78.10
CA ALA A 93 18.26 22.07 -78.89
C ALA A 93 19.36 21.28 -78.18
N THR A 94 20.26 21.94 -77.45
CA THR A 94 21.27 21.27 -76.60
C THR A 94 20.64 20.60 -75.37
N LEU A 95 19.49 21.11 -74.91
CA LEU A 95 18.66 20.54 -73.86
C LEU A 95 17.77 19.37 -74.34
N GLY A 96 17.82 19.03 -75.64
CA GLY A 96 17.13 17.88 -76.22
C GLY A 96 15.70 18.15 -76.68
N VAL A 97 15.28 19.41 -76.78
CA VAL A 97 13.98 19.80 -77.35
C VAL A 97 14.09 19.76 -78.87
N GLN A 98 13.41 18.80 -79.52
CA GLN A 98 13.35 18.76 -80.98
C GLN A 98 12.15 19.60 -81.44
N GLY A 99 12.45 20.72 -82.09
CA GLY A 99 11.45 21.54 -82.76
C GLY A 99 11.21 21.05 -84.18
N GLN A 100 9.99 20.66 -84.50
CA GLN A 100 9.57 20.43 -85.88
C GLN A 100 8.84 21.68 -86.37
N ALA A 101 9.49 22.43 -87.28
CA ALA A 101 8.91 23.61 -87.90
C ALA A 101 8.14 23.21 -89.16
N VAL A 102 6.88 23.59 -89.25
CA VAL A 102 6.08 23.46 -90.47
C VAL A 102 5.57 24.84 -90.85
N VAL A 103 5.98 25.30 -92.02
CA VAL A 103 5.56 26.61 -92.56
C VAL A 103 4.62 26.37 -93.72
N ARG A 104 3.41 26.96 -93.62
CA ARG A 104 2.36 26.84 -94.65
C ARG A 104 1.87 28.22 -95.07
N THR A 105 1.55 28.42 -96.35
CA THR A 105 0.81 29.62 -96.79
C THR A 105 -0.65 29.53 -96.36
N HIS A 106 -1.38 30.65 -96.37
CA HIS A 106 -2.83 30.67 -96.08
C HIS A 106 -3.64 29.76 -97.03
N GLN A 107 -3.13 29.51 -98.24
CA GLN A 107 -3.73 28.60 -99.22
C GLN A 107 -3.35 27.13 -99.01
N GLY A 108 -2.62 26.80 -97.94
CA GLY A 108 -2.24 25.44 -97.59
C GLY A 108 -1.01 24.91 -98.32
N ARG A 109 -0.28 25.76 -99.07
CA ARG A 109 0.98 25.37 -99.73
C ARG A 109 2.08 25.21 -98.67
N LEU A 110 2.67 24.01 -98.60
CA LEU A 110 3.80 23.71 -97.70
C LEU A 110 5.07 24.39 -98.25
N LEU A 111 5.70 25.25 -97.44
CA LEU A 111 6.95 25.93 -97.81
C LEU A 111 8.17 25.31 -97.13
N TYR A 112 7.99 24.70 -95.96
CA TYR A 112 9.04 23.97 -95.23
C TYR A 112 8.40 22.87 -94.36
N PRO A 113 9.03 21.67 -94.24
CA PRO A 113 10.24 21.22 -94.93
C PRO A 113 9.98 20.92 -96.41
N ASP A 114 10.87 21.34 -97.30
CA ASP A 114 10.78 21.04 -98.73
C ASP A 114 11.43 19.69 -99.04
N PHE A 115 10.61 18.67 -99.29
CA PHE A 115 11.07 17.35 -99.69
C PHE A 115 11.50 17.28 -101.17
N ARG A 116 11.33 18.37 -101.94
CA ARG A 116 11.64 18.38 -103.39
C ARG A 116 13.09 18.73 -103.72
N LEU A 117 13.85 19.31 -102.79
CA LEU A 117 15.22 19.77 -103.04
C LEU A 117 16.29 18.67 -102.92
N ASP A 118 15.98 17.50 -102.35
CA ASP A 118 16.94 16.38 -102.30
C ASP A 118 17.05 15.61 -103.65
N ILE A 119 16.23 15.94 -104.65
CA ILE A 119 16.17 15.21 -105.95
C ILE A 119 16.82 16.00 -107.10
N LEU A 120 17.25 17.25 -106.86
CA LEU A 120 17.93 18.05 -107.89
C LEU A 120 19.42 18.12 -107.58
N PRO A 121 20.28 17.44 -108.37
CA PRO A 121 21.71 17.62 -108.25
C PRO A 121 22.06 19.08 -108.55
N ASP A 122 22.92 19.60 -107.71
CA ASP A 122 23.54 20.92 -107.75
C ASP A 122 24.18 21.19 -109.13
N LEU A 123 23.38 21.76 -110.05
CA LEU A 123 23.81 22.21 -111.36
C LEU A 123 24.19 23.70 -111.29
N SER A 124 25.00 24.08 -110.30
CA SER A 124 25.66 25.38 -110.29
C SER A 124 27.13 25.18 -110.61
N HIS A 125 27.50 25.19 -111.90
CA HIS A 125 28.80 25.64 -112.42
C HIS A 125 28.77 25.70 -113.95
N GLU A 126 27.93 26.57 -114.50
CA GLU A 126 28.07 27.06 -115.88
C GLU A 126 27.96 28.60 -115.82
N PRO A 127 28.78 29.37 -116.55
CA PRO A 127 28.68 30.82 -116.55
C PRO A 127 27.36 31.23 -117.25
N GLU A 128 26.31 31.48 -116.46
CA GLU A 128 25.01 31.95 -116.97
C GLU A 128 25.16 33.36 -117.58
N ASP A 129 24.61 33.56 -118.79
CA ASP A 129 24.48 34.87 -119.42
C ASP A 129 23.73 35.84 -118.50
N GLN A 130 24.21 37.09 -118.38
CA GLN A 130 23.61 38.13 -117.53
C GLN A 130 22.10 38.33 -117.76
N PHE A 131 21.63 38.07 -118.99
CA PHE A 131 20.21 38.12 -119.34
C PHE A 131 19.40 36.99 -118.68
N MET A 132 19.93 35.76 -118.65
CA MET A 132 19.27 34.63 -118.01
C MET A 132 19.22 34.79 -116.50
N THR A 133 20.27 35.37 -115.90
CA THR A 133 20.28 35.70 -114.47
C THR A 133 19.22 36.75 -114.12
N GLN A 134 19.03 37.79 -114.95
CA GLN A 134 17.98 38.80 -114.75
C GLN A 134 16.56 38.22 -114.91
N VAL A 135 16.34 37.34 -115.88
CA VAL A 135 15.04 36.66 -116.07
C VAL A 135 14.74 35.73 -114.90
N LYS A 136 15.73 34.96 -114.44
CA LYS A 136 15.63 34.08 -113.27
C LYS A 136 15.32 34.87 -112.00
N GLN A 137 16.03 35.98 -111.77
CA GLN A 137 15.76 36.90 -110.64
C GLN A 137 14.36 37.50 -110.71
N ALA A 138 13.91 37.95 -111.89
CA ALA A 138 12.57 38.50 -112.06
C ALA A 138 11.46 37.46 -111.79
N MET A 139 11.68 36.20 -112.20
CA MET A 139 10.75 35.09 -111.93
C MET A 139 10.72 34.75 -110.43
N THR A 140 11.88 34.62 -109.79
CA THR A 140 11.99 34.39 -108.34
C THR A 140 11.35 35.55 -107.54
N ALA A 141 11.56 36.80 -107.95
CA ALA A 141 10.94 37.97 -107.32
C ALA A 141 9.40 37.98 -107.44
N ARG A 142 8.86 37.46 -108.54
CA ARG A 142 7.42 37.34 -108.77
C ARG A 142 6.83 36.24 -107.89
N GLU A 143 7.47 35.07 -107.84
CA GLU A 143 7.06 33.96 -106.97
C GLU A 143 7.16 34.35 -105.50
N ASN A 144 8.23 35.03 -105.12
CA ASN A 144 8.41 35.55 -103.77
C ASN A 144 7.29 36.53 -103.38
N ARG A 145 6.96 37.48 -104.26
CA ARG A 145 5.86 38.43 -104.03
C ARG A 145 4.52 37.73 -103.86
N GLN A 146 4.23 36.74 -104.69
CA GLN A 146 2.99 35.96 -104.58
C GLN A 146 2.92 35.22 -103.23
N ILE A 147 4.00 34.59 -102.78
CA ILE A 147 4.06 33.89 -101.49
C ILE A 147 3.90 34.87 -100.30
N LEU A 148 4.42 36.09 -100.41
CA LEU A 148 4.27 37.12 -99.38
C LEU A 148 2.84 37.68 -99.31
N GLU A 149 2.19 37.88 -100.46
CA GLU A 149 0.79 38.30 -100.56
C GLU A 149 -0.18 37.25 -100.01
N GLU A 150 0.13 35.96 -100.17
CA GLU A 150 -0.66 34.84 -99.65
C GLU A 150 -0.65 34.74 -98.11
N GLY A 151 0.29 35.37 -97.42
CA GLY A 151 0.42 35.31 -95.97
C GLY A 151 0.95 33.97 -95.45
N LEU A 152 1.80 34.03 -94.42
CA LEU A 152 2.52 32.88 -93.88
C LEU A 152 1.97 32.49 -92.51
N ASN A 153 1.51 31.25 -92.38
CA ASN A 153 1.09 30.64 -91.11
C ASN A 153 2.18 29.68 -90.62
N PHE A 154 2.69 29.97 -89.42
CA PHE A 154 3.77 29.22 -88.79
C PHE A 154 3.21 28.30 -87.72
N ASN A 155 3.32 26.99 -87.93
CA ASN A 155 3.00 25.98 -86.92
C ASN A 155 4.29 25.27 -86.53
N LEU A 156 4.85 25.68 -85.40
CA LEU A 156 6.01 25.03 -84.79
C LEU A 156 5.50 24.09 -83.70
N SER A 157 5.82 22.80 -83.81
CA SER A 157 5.55 21.83 -82.75
C SER A 157 6.87 21.46 -82.07
N ALA A 158 7.02 21.83 -80.81
CA ALA A 158 8.11 21.38 -79.96
C ALA A 158 7.68 20.06 -79.30
N GLN A 159 8.38 18.96 -79.57
CA GLN A 159 8.17 17.70 -78.86
C GLN A 159 9.35 17.44 -77.95
N ILE A 160 9.09 17.26 -76.65
CA ILE A 160 10.13 16.90 -75.68
C ILE A 160 10.06 15.40 -75.49
N HIS A 161 10.99 14.68 -76.12
CA HIS A 161 11.05 13.23 -75.95
C HIS A 161 11.33 12.87 -74.49
N HIS A 162 10.75 11.77 -74.03
CA HIS A 162 11.06 11.21 -72.73
C HIS A 162 12.54 10.77 -72.74
N ASN A 163 13.29 11.02 -71.66
CA ASN A 163 14.76 10.82 -71.56
C ASN A 163 15.65 11.97 -72.07
N THR A 164 15.11 13.18 -72.26
CA THR A 164 15.95 14.38 -72.41
C THR A 164 16.59 14.77 -71.08
N TRP A 165 17.75 15.44 -71.12
CA TRP A 165 18.45 15.88 -69.91
C TRP A 165 17.54 16.74 -69.01
N LEU A 166 16.71 17.60 -69.62
CA LEU A 166 15.75 18.42 -68.90
C LEU A 166 14.68 17.58 -68.19
N ALA A 167 14.11 16.58 -68.87
CA ALA A 167 13.15 15.66 -68.26
C ALA A 167 13.77 14.90 -67.08
N ASN A 168 15.01 14.42 -67.23
CA ASN A 168 15.72 13.71 -66.15
C ASN A 168 16.04 14.63 -64.96
N MET A 169 16.39 15.90 -65.20
CA MET A 169 16.63 16.88 -64.13
C MET A 169 15.36 17.20 -63.35
N VAL A 170 14.23 17.37 -64.03
CA VAL A 170 12.92 17.57 -63.38
C VAL A 170 12.53 16.34 -62.55
N LEU A 171 12.74 15.13 -63.08
CA LEU A 171 12.48 13.88 -62.36
C LEU A 171 13.32 13.78 -61.08
N ILE A 172 14.63 14.00 -61.18
CA ILE A 172 15.56 13.95 -60.03
C ILE A 172 15.17 14.99 -58.98
N PHE A 173 14.83 16.21 -59.40
CA PHE A 173 14.39 17.27 -58.50
C PHE A 173 13.16 16.85 -57.68
N TYR A 174 12.16 16.25 -58.32
CA TYR A 174 10.99 15.75 -57.62
C TYR A 174 11.33 14.60 -56.67
N ILE A 175 12.10 13.60 -57.12
CA ILE A 175 12.52 12.47 -56.26
C ILE A 175 13.23 12.99 -55.00
N LEU A 176 14.14 13.96 -55.14
CA LEU A 176 14.86 14.56 -54.01
C LEU A 176 13.92 15.35 -53.08
N ALA A 177 13.03 16.18 -53.63
CA ALA A 177 12.08 16.96 -52.83
C ALA A 177 11.17 16.03 -52.00
N PHE A 178 10.65 14.97 -52.62
CA PHE A 178 9.78 14.00 -51.97
C PHE A 178 10.51 13.14 -50.93
N SER A 179 11.75 12.72 -51.22
CA SER A 179 12.62 12.04 -50.25
C SER A 179 12.88 12.91 -49.01
N LEU A 180 13.12 14.21 -49.20
CA LEU A 180 13.36 15.15 -48.10
C LEU A 180 12.10 15.33 -47.22
N VAL A 181 10.91 15.39 -47.83
CA VAL A 181 9.64 15.43 -47.09
C VAL A 181 9.45 14.17 -46.25
N LEU A 182 9.71 12.98 -46.81
CA LEU A 182 9.63 11.73 -46.06
C LEU A 182 10.65 11.68 -44.92
N TYR A 183 11.88 12.12 -45.17
CA TYR A 183 12.94 12.17 -44.16
C TYR A 183 12.55 13.08 -42.98
N LYS A 184 12.02 14.28 -43.27
CA LYS A 184 11.52 15.19 -42.22
C LYS A 184 10.32 14.61 -41.47
N ALA A 185 9.38 14.01 -42.17
CA ALA A 185 8.21 13.39 -41.54
C ALA A 185 8.59 12.20 -40.65
N TYR A 186 9.61 11.42 -41.06
CA TYR A 186 10.18 10.35 -40.26
C TYR A 186 10.82 10.89 -38.97
N LEU A 187 11.72 11.87 -39.08
CA LEU A 187 12.39 12.49 -37.93
C LEU A 187 11.43 13.15 -36.94
N TYR A 188 10.38 13.79 -37.44
CA TYR A 188 9.38 14.42 -36.58
C TYR A 188 8.64 13.38 -35.73
N ARG A 189 8.23 12.28 -36.36
CA ARG A 189 7.49 11.20 -35.68
C ARG A 189 8.35 10.39 -34.72
N THR A 190 9.63 10.20 -35.00
CA THR A 190 10.54 9.52 -34.04
C THR A 190 10.67 10.32 -32.76
N ARG A 191 10.80 11.66 -32.85
CA ARG A 191 10.83 12.53 -31.67
C ARG A 191 9.53 12.51 -30.88
N GLU A 192 8.39 12.51 -31.55
CA GLU A 192 7.10 12.37 -30.85
C GLU A 192 6.96 11.02 -30.14
N ALA A 193 7.45 9.94 -30.74
CA ALA A 193 7.45 8.62 -30.13
C ALA A 193 8.36 8.56 -28.89
N GLU A 194 9.54 9.17 -28.95
CA GLU A 194 10.44 9.29 -27.79
C GLU A 194 9.78 10.04 -26.63
N LEU A 195 9.17 11.20 -26.90
CA LEU A 195 8.45 11.96 -25.88
C LEU A 195 7.25 11.20 -25.29
N ALA A 196 6.56 10.41 -26.11
CA ALA A 196 5.47 9.56 -25.63
C ALA A 196 5.98 8.41 -24.75
N ASP A 197 7.09 7.78 -25.13
CA ASP A 197 7.74 6.71 -24.37
C ASP A 197 8.27 7.24 -23.03
N GLU A 198 8.88 8.43 -22.99
CA GLU A 198 9.32 9.09 -21.76
C GLU A 198 8.16 9.34 -20.79
N LYS A 199 7.03 9.87 -21.28
CA LYS A 199 5.82 10.08 -20.47
C LYS A 199 5.28 8.76 -19.91
N GLN A 200 5.22 7.72 -20.73
CA GLN A 200 4.79 6.39 -20.27
C GLN A 200 5.74 5.82 -19.21
N GLN A 201 7.05 6.02 -19.35
CA GLN A 201 8.02 5.59 -18.34
C GLN A 201 7.86 6.37 -17.03
N GLN A 202 7.60 7.67 -17.08
CA GLN A 202 7.33 8.48 -15.88
C GLN A 202 6.06 8.02 -15.16
N GLU A 203 4.98 7.76 -15.89
CA GLU A 203 3.74 7.21 -15.32
C GLU A 203 3.98 5.84 -14.67
N LEU A 204 4.69 4.94 -15.36
CA LEU A 204 5.06 3.62 -14.83
C LEU A 204 5.94 3.73 -13.57
N ALA A 205 6.90 4.66 -13.56
CA ALA A 205 7.73 4.92 -12.39
C ALA A 205 6.89 5.41 -11.20
N GLY A 206 5.94 6.32 -11.44
CA GLY A 206 4.99 6.80 -10.44
C GLY A 206 4.12 5.68 -9.88
N VAL A 207 3.60 4.79 -10.74
CA VAL A 207 2.81 3.61 -10.33
C VAL A 207 3.67 2.65 -9.51
N ARG A 208 4.91 2.36 -9.94
CA ARG A 208 5.85 1.51 -9.19
C ARG A 208 6.14 2.07 -7.81
N GLN A 209 6.37 3.39 -7.69
CA GLN A 209 6.61 4.03 -6.41
C GLN A 209 5.40 3.96 -5.48
N ARG A 210 4.18 4.12 -5.99
CA ARG A 210 2.94 3.93 -5.21
C ARG A 210 2.80 2.50 -4.72
N LEU A 211 3.12 1.52 -5.57
CA LEU A 211 3.08 0.10 -5.21
C LEU A 211 4.10 -0.23 -4.11
N GLU A 212 5.33 0.28 -4.22
CA GLU A 212 6.36 0.11 -3.18
C GLU A 212 5.96 0.78 -1.86
N LYS A 213 5.36 1.98 -1.89
CA LYS A 213 4.83 2.63 -0.68
C LYS A 213 3.72 1.80 -0.04
N ALA A 214 2.78 1.28 -0.83
CA ALA A 214 1.70 0.43 -0.34
C ALA A 214 2.24 -0.88 0.26
N LYS A 215 3.23 -1.51 -0.38
CA LYS A 215 3.90 -2.71 0.13
C LYS A 215 4.59 -2.45 1.46
N LYS A 216 5.33 -1.34 1.59
CA LYS A 216 5.97 -0.93 2.86
C LYS A 216 4.94 -0.67 3.96
N ALA A 217 3.83 0.00 3.63
CA ALA A 217 2.74 0.23 4.58
C ALA A 217 2.11 -1.09 5.08
N LEU A 218 1.88 -2.06 4.19
CA LEU A 218 1.39 -3.39 4.55
C LEU A 218 2.37 -4.14 5.45
N LEU A 219 3.66 -4.14 5.13
CA LEU A 219 4.68 -4.77 5.97
C LEU A 219 4.73 -4.15 7.37
N ASN A 220 4.64 -2.82 7.47
CA ASN A 220 4.59 -2.13 8.76
C ASN A 220 3.32 -2.47 9.55
N SER A 221 2.16 -2.59 8.89
CA SER A 221 0.91 -3.01 9.54
C SER A 221 1.03 -4.44 10.06
N SER A 222 1.53 -5.35 9.23
CA SER A 222 1.74 -6.76 9.61
C SER A 222 2.72 -6.89 10.79
N ARG A 223 3.79 -6.08 10.83
CA ARG A 223 4.71 -6.03 11.96
C ARG A 223 4.01 -5.55 13.24
N LYS A 224 3.20 -4.50 13.15
CA LYS A 224 2.41 -4.00 14.30
C LYS A 224 1.42 -5.05 14.80
N GLU A 225 0.74 -5.76 13.91
CA GLU A 225 -0.17 -6.86 14.28
C GLU A 225 0.57 -7.96 15.04
N LEU A 226 1.78 -8.32 14.60
CA LEU A 226 2.60 -9.33 15.28
C LEU A 226 3.08 -8.84 16.66
N GLU A 227 3.43 -7.57 16.80
CA GLU A 227 3.74 -6.96 18.10
C GLU A 227 2.53 -6.92 19.04
N HIS A 228 1.35 -6.58 18.52
CA HIS A 228 0.10 -6.60 19.31
C HIS A 228 -0.29 -8.01 19.73
N ARG A 229 -0.13 -9.02 18.86
CA ARG A 229 -0.32 -10.43 19.24
C ARG A 229 0.61 -10.85 20.37
N LYS A 230 1.91 -10.53 20.26
CA LYS A 230 2.87 -10.83 21.33
C LYS A 230 2.48 -10.18 22.67
N LYS A 231 2.02 -8.92 22.64
CA LYS A 231 1.52 -8.24 23.84
C LYS A 231 0.28 -8.90 24.41
N LEU A 232 -0.65 -9.34 23.55
CA LEU A 232 -1.86 -10.04 23.98
C LEU A 232 -1.52 -11.39 24.64
N ASP A 233 -0.55 -12.11 24.08
CA ASP A 233 -0.07 -13.38 24.64
C ASP A 233 0.63 -13.16 25.99
N ASP A 234 1.49 -12.14 26.13
CA ASP A 234 2.10 -11.74 27.41
C ASP A 234 1.04 -11.34 28.44
N PHE A 235 0.02 -10.56 28.06
CA PHE A 235 -1.08 -10.21 28.96
C PHE A 235 -1.90 -11.44 29.39
N ARG A 236 -2.17 -12.37 28.48
CA ARG A 236 -2.85 -13.63 28.82
C ARG A 236 -2.04 -14.46 29.80
N GLN A 237 -0.73 -14.57 29.57
CA GLN A 237 0.15 -15.30 30.47
C GLN A 237 0.20 -14.66 31.86
N ARG A 238 0.29 -13.32 31.95
CA ARG A 238 0.23 -12.62 33.23
C ARG A 238 -1.10 -12.79 33.96
N LEU A 239 -2.21 -12.87 33.23
CA LEU A 239 -3.53 -13.13 33.82
C LEU A 239 -3.62 -14.56 34.35
N ASP A 240 -3.09 -15.55 33.63
CA ASP A 240 -3.04 -16.94 34.07
C ASP A 240 -2.13 -17.11 35.30
N ASP A 241 -0.97 -16.46 35.30
CA ASP A 241 -0.06 -16.39 36.45
C ASP A 241 -0.72 -15.69 37.67
N ALA A 242 -1.55 -14.67 37.44
CA ALA A 242 -2.29 -14.00 38.50
C ALA A 242 -3.43 -14.87 39.04
N ASP A 243 -4.21 -15.52 38.17
CA ASP A 243 -5.32 -16.41 38.57
C ASP A 243 -4.78 -17.60 39.36
N THR A 244 -3.68 -18.21 38.92
CA THR A 244 -3.01 -19.30 39.64
C THR A 244 -2.48 -18.86 41.01
N ARG A 245 -1.88 -17.67 41.12
CA ARG A 245 -1.46 -17.10 42.42
C ARG A 245 -2.63 -16.85 43.35
N ILE A 246 -3.74 -16.30 42.82
CA ILE A 246 -4.96 -16.06 43.59
C ILE A 246 -5.51 -17.39 44.11
N ARG A 247 -5.63 -18.41 43.25
CA ARG A 247 -6.06 -19.75 43.68
C ARG A 247 -5.16 -20.34 44.74
N GLN A 248 -3.83 -20.22 44.59
CA GLN A 248 -2.88 -20.70 45.60
C GLN A 248 -3.02 -19.96 46.94
N THR A 249 -3.25 -18.64 46.91
CA THR A 249 -3.45 -17.85 48.14
C THR A 249 -4.82 -18.12 48.77
N GLU A 250 -5.85 -18.30 47.96
CA GLU A 250 -7.19 -18.70 48.41
C GLU A 250 -7.14 -20.09 49.06
N GLU A 251 -6.51 -21.08 48.44
CA GLU A 251 -6.40 -22.43 48.96
C GLU A 251 -5.55 -22.50 50.24
N ALA A 252 -4.47 -21.71 50.32
CA ALA A 252 -3.70 -21.56 51.55
C ALA A 252 -4.54 -20.92 52.67
N ALA A 253 -5.30 -19.86 52.38
CA ALA A 253 -6.17 -19.22 53.35
C ALA A 253 -7.33 -20.14 53.80
N LEU A 254 -7.91 -20.91 52.88
CA LEU A 254 -8.94 -21.92 53.19
C LEU A 254 -8.38 -23.02 54.09
N SER A 255 -7.16 -23.49 53.85
CA SER A 255 -6.48 -24.44 54.73
C SER A 255 -6.22 -23.87 56.13
N GLU A 256 -5.82 -22.59 56.22
CA GLU A 256 -5.68 -21.91 57.51
C GLU A 256 -7.01 -21.79 58.26
N LEU A 257 -8.10 -21.48 57.55
CA LEU A 257 -9.44 -21.45 58.14
C LEU A 257 -9.88 -22.82 58.64
N GLU A 258 -9.69 -23.89 57.85
CA GLU A 258 -10.00 -25.26 58.27
C GLU A 258 -9.21 -25.63 59.54
N MET A 259 -7.92 -25.33 59.59
CA MET A 259 -7.10 -25.55 60.80
C MET A 259 -7.59 -24.74 62.02
N LEU A 260 -8.09 -23.53 61.82
CA LEU A 260 -8.63 -22.68 62.89
C LEU A 260 -9.99 -23.19 63.37
N GLU A 261 -10.86 -23.61 62.46
CA GLU A 261 -12.15 -24.25 62.79
C GLU A 261 -11.93 -25.52 63.62
N ASP A 262 -10.98 -26.36 63.21
CA ASP A 262 -10.59 -27.57 63.94
C ASP A 262 -10.09 -27.27 65.36
N LYS A 263 -9.23 -26.25 65.50
CA LYS A 263 -8.75 -25.80 66.82
C LYS A 263 -9.89 -25.27 67.68
N LEU A 264 -10.82 -24.51 67.09
CA LEU A 264 -11.96 -23.95 67.79
C LEU A 264 -12.95 -25.04 68.22
N SER A 265 -13.20 -26.05 67.39
CA SER A 265 -13.99 -27.23 67.74
C SER A 265 -13.35 -28.03 68.89
N ARG A 266 -12.03 -28.24 68.85
CA ARG A 266 -11.31 -28.90 69.96
C ARG A 266 -11.36 -28.07 71.25
N ALA A 267 -11.22 -26.76 71.16
CA ALA A 267 -11.28 -25.88 72.32
C ALA A 267 -12.69 -25.82 72.93
N THR A 268 -13.74 -25.79 72.10
CA THR A 268 -15.15 -25.80 72.54
C THR A 268 -15.50 -27.13 73.21
N SER A 269 -15.18 -28.27 72.59
CA SER A 269 -15.40 -29.60 73.19
C SER A 269 -14.62 -29.79 74.51
N GLN A 270 -13.37 -29.33 74.59
CA GLN A 270 -12.63 -29.33 75.86
C GLN A 270 -13.30 -28.44 76.92
N ARG A 271 -13.85 -27.29 76.52
CA ARG A 271 -14.54 -26.38 77.42
C ARG A 271 -15.85 -27.00 77.93
N GLU A 272 -16.64 -27.61 77.05
CA GLU A 272 -17.85 -28.34 77.42
C GLU A 272 -17.54 -29.48 78.40
N ALA A 273 -16.49 -30.26 78.15
CA ALA A 273 -16.05 -31.32 79.07
C ALA A 273 -15.69 -30.76 80.45
N ARG A 274 -14.93 -29.65 80.51
CA ARG A 274 -14.61 -28.98 81.78
C ARG A 274 -15.83 -28.40 82.47
N GLU A 275 -16.79 -27.85 81.73
CA GLU A 275 -18.04 -27.33 82.31
C GLU A 275 -18.87 -28.47 82.93
N ILE A 276 -18.91 -29.65 82.30
CA ILE A 276 -19.53 -30.85 82.87
C ILE A 276 -18.79 -31.29 84.15
N GLU A 277 -17.46 -31.35 84.14
CA GLU A 277 -16.66 -31.68 85.33
C GLU A 277 -16.88 -30.67 86.48
N LEU A 278 -16.96 -29.37 86.16
CA LEU A 278 -17.27 -28.33 87.15
C LEU A 278 -18.67 -28.50 87.72
N GLN A 279 -19.66 -28.85 86.91
CA GLN A 279 -21.01 -29.16 87.38
C GLN A 279 -21.01 -30.38 88.31
N ASP A 280 -20.27 -31.44 87.97
CA ASP A 280 -20.17 -32.62 88.83
C ASP A 280 -19.45 -32.30 90.16
N LEU A 281 -18.32 -31.58 90.10
CA LEU A 281 -17.59 -31.13 91.29
C LEU A 281 -18.43 -30.21 92.18
N THR A 282 -19.23 -29.31 91.60
CA THR A 282 -20.13 -28.44 92.37
C THR A 282 -21.25 -29.24 93.03
N LEU A 283 -21.82 -30.25 92.36
CA LEU A 283 -22.79 -31.17 92.97
C LEU A 283 -22.16 -31.99 94.11
N GLN A 284 -20.92 -32.47 93.94
CA GLN A 284 -20.18 -33.17 94.99
C GLN A 284 -19.90 -32.27 96.20
N LEU A 285 -19.53 -31.01 95.97
CA LEU A 285 -19.34 -30.02 97.04
C LEU A 285 -20.65 -29.72 97.76
N GLU A 286 -21.77 -29.53 97.05
CA GLU A 286 -23.08 -29.33 97.67
C GLU A 286 -23.51 -30.54 98.52
N ALA A 287 -23.23 -31.76 98.07
CA ALA A 287 -23.51 -32.98 98.83
C ALA A 287 -22.67 -33.05 100.11
N LEU A 288 -21.37 -32.75 100.02
CA LEU A 288 -20.46 -32.66 101.17
C LEU A 288 -20.88 -31.57 102.16
N ASP A 289 -21.30 -30.40 101.68
CA ASP A 289 -21.78 -29.30 102.52
C ASP A 289 -23.07 -29.69 103.26
N LYS A 290 -24.05 -30.29 102.57
CA LYS A 290 -25.28 -30.82 103.20
C LYS A 290 -24.97 -31.88 104.26
N ASP A 291 -24.03 -32.78 104.00
CA ASP A 291 -23.58 -33.78 104.97
C ASP A 291 -22.90 -33.12 106.17
N SER A 292 -22.07 -32.10 105.95
CA SER A 292 -21.40 -31.35 107.00
C SER A 292 -22.39 -30.59 107.89
N ASP A 293 -23.41 -29.96 107.30
CA ASP A 293 -24.45 -29.24 108.02
C ASP A 293 -25.37 -30.18 108.81
N SER A 294 -25.66 -31.36 108.26
CA SER A 294 -26.41 -32.39 108.98
C SER A 294 -25.63 -32.92 110.19
N ARG A 295 -24.30 -33.08 110.07
CA ARG A 295 -23.41 -33.44 111.18
C ARG A 295 -23.38 -32.34 112.24
N LYS A 296 -23.21 -31.07 111.85
CA LYS A 296 -23.24 -29.92 112.79
C LYS A 296 -24.55 -29.86 113.58
N LYS A 297 -25.71 -30.03 112.91
CA LYS A 297 -27.02 -30.06 113.59
C LYS A 297 -27.17 -31.24 114.55
N LYS A 298 -26.60 -32.41 114.25
CA LYS A 298 -26.59 -33.57 115.16
C LYS A 298 -25.69 -33.32 116.37
N THR A 299 -24.51 -32.75 116.18
CA THR A 299 -23.58 -32.43 117.27
C THR A 299 -24.13 -31.35 118.19
N GLU A 300 -24.79 -30.31 117.67
CA GLU A 300 -25.44 -29.28 118.49
C GLU A 300 -26.61 -29.84 119.34
N LYS A 301 -27.45 -30.71 118.75
CA LYS A 301 -28.55 -31.36 119.50
C LYS A 301 -28.03 -32.28 120.60
N ALA A 302 -26.97 -33.06 120.31
CA ALA A 302 -26.31 -33.89 121.31
C ALA A 302 -25.68 -33.02 122.42
N GLY A 303 -24.99 -31.94 122.05
CA GLY A 303 -24.44 -30.95 122.98
C GLY A 303 -25.49 -30.41 123.96
N ARG A 304 -26.66 -29.98 123.46
CA ARG A 304 -27.78 -29.52 124.31
C ARG A 304 -28.32 -30.60 125.26
N LEU A 305 -28.35 -31.86 124.83
CA LEU A 305 -28.78 -32.98 125.67
C LEU A 305 -27.75 -33.24 126.78
N TYR A 306 -26.46 -33.16 126.46
CA TYR A 306 -25.38 -33.25 127.45
C TYR A 306 -25.41 -32.07 128.43
N VAL A 307 -25.65 -30.82 127.98
CA VAL A 307 -25.84 -29.67 128.89
C VAL A 307 -26.89 -29.98 129.96
N LYS A 308 -28.03 -30.55 129.56
CA LYS A 308 -29.09 -30.93 130.53
C LYS A 308 -28.64 -32.05 131.48
N ARG A 309 -28.04 -33.12 130.94
CA ARG A 309 -27.58 -34.28 131.73
C ARG A 309 -26.48 -33.89 132.73
N PHE A 310 -25.47 -33.15 132.30
CA PHE A 310 -24.36 -32.74 133.16
C PHE A 310 -24.83 -31.78 134.25
N ASN A 311 -25.72 -30.83 133.95
CA ASN A 311 -26.31 -29.94 134.96
C ASN A 311 -27.18 -30.68 136.01
N THR A 312 -27.75 -31.83 135.66
CA THR A 312 -28.52 -32.65 136.63
C THR A 312 -27.65 -33.55 137.49
N LEU A 313 -26.58 -34.13 136.93
CA LEU A 313 -25.77 -35.15 137.60
C LEU A 313 -24.63 -34.55 138.44
N TYR A 314 -24.02 -33.45 137.97
CA TYR A 314 -22.84 -32.86 138.60
C TYR A 314 -23.17 -31.46 139.09
N LYS A 315 -23.46 -31.34 140.39
CA LYS A 315 -23.89 -30.07 141.00
C LYS A 315 -22.72 -29.23 141.50
N ASN A 316 -21.53 -29.82 141.67
CA ASN A 316 -20.36 -29.16 142.24
C ASN A 316 -19.38 -28.64 141.17
N ILE A 317 -19.68 -28.83 139.88
CA ILE A 317 -18.84 -28.43 138.74
C ILE A 317 -19.63 -27.52 137.80
N ASN A 318 -18.98 -26.46 137.31
CA ASN A 318 -19.50 -25.63 136.23
C ASN A 318 -18.77 -25.97 134.93
N ILE A 319 -19.51 -26.40 133.90
CA ILE A 319 -18.95 -26.85 132.62
C ILE A 319 -19.27 -25.81 131.53
N HIS A 320 -18.25 -25.42 130.78
CA HIS A 320 -18.39 -24.46 129.69
C HIS A 320 -19.05 -25.10 128.46
N GLU A 321 -19.93 -24.38 127.76
CA GLU A 321 -20.71 -24.87 126.61
C GLU A 321 -19.82 -25.45 125.47
N ARG A 322 -18.74 -24.75 125.14
CA ARG A 322 -17.71 -25.22 124.18
C ARG A 322 -17.05 -26.56 124.56
N ALA A 323 -16.96 -26.90 125.85
CA ALA A 323 -16.43 -28.19 126.30
C ALA A 323 -17.44 -29.33 126.09
N LEU A 324 -18.74 -29.02 126.16
CA LEU A 324 -19.82 -29.97 125.90
C LEU A 324 -20.00 -30.25 124.40
N GLU A 325 -19.76 -29.27 123.55
CA GLU A 325 -19.66 -29.47 122.09
C GLU A 325 -18.47 -30.38 121.73
N GLY A 326 -17.31 -30.13 122.35
CA GLY A 326 -16.15 -31.00 122.24
C GLY A 326 -16.41 -32.41 122.77
N PHE A 327 -17.15 -32.56 123.86
CA PHE A 327 -17.58 -33.86 124.38
C PHE A 327 -18.52 -34.59 123.41
N ALA A 328 -19.42 -33.88 122.74
CA ALA A 328 -20.37 -34.47 121.80
C ALA A 328 -19.70 -35.08 120.56
N SER A 329 -18.55 -34.55 120.12
CA SER A 329 -17.80 -35.04 118.95
C SER A 329 -16.86 -36.22 119.23
N LEU A 330 -16.65 -36.58 120.49
CA LEU A 330 -15.86 -37.75 120.88
C LEU A 330 -16.57 -39.08 120.54
N SER A 331 -15.79 -40.14 120.29
CA SER A 331 -16.32 -41.51 120.19
C SER A 331 -16.85 -42.00 121.54
N GLU A 332 -17.70 -43.02 121.53
CA GLU A 332 -18.38 -43.53 122.74
C GLU A 332 -17.39 -43.99 123.82
N GLU A 333 -16.29 -44.63 123.43
CA GLU A 333 -15.23 -45.05 124.35
C GLU A 333 -14.58 -43.86 125.07
N TRP A 334 -14.29 -42.77 124.35
CA TRP A 334 -13.69 -41.57 124.92
C TRP A 334 -14.68 -40.77 125.77
N LYS A 335 -15.98 -40.81 125.44
CA LYS A 335 -17.04 -40.18 126.22
C LYS A 335 -17.15 -40.80 127.61
N LEU A 336 -17.13 -42.14 127.71
CA LEU A 336 -17.18 -42.85 129.00
C LEU A 336 -16.00 -42.47 129.89
N LYS A 337 -14.78 -42.50 129.35
CA LYS A 337 -13.56 -42.11 130.08
C LYS A 337 -13.57 -40.63 130.50
N ALA A 338 -14.02 -39.74 129.62
CA ALA A 338 -14.15 -38.32 129.95
C ALA A 338 -15.19 -38.08 131.05
N GLU A 339 -16.33 -38.78 131.01
CA GLU A 339 -17.37 -38.67 132.03
C GLU A 339 -16.93 -39.25 133.38
N GLU A 340 -16.15 -40.33 133.39
CA GLU A 340 -15.54 -40.88 134.60
C GLU A 340 -14.64 -39.84 135.30
N VAL A 341 -13.82 -39.11 134.55
CA VAL A 341 -13.00 -38.02 135.09
C VAL A 341 -13.85 -36.87 135.63
N VAL A 342 -14.95 -36.52 134.96
CA VAL A 342 -15.89 -35.50 135.46
C VAL A 342 -16.60 -35.96 136.74
N HIS A 343 -16.98 -37.24 136.84
CA HIS A 343 -17.56 -37.80 138.06
C HIS A 343 -16.57 -37.83 139.22
N MET A 344 -15.31 -38.19 138.97
CA MET A 344 -14.25 -38.11 140.00
C MET A 344 -14.04 -36.67 140.48
N LEU A 345 -14.08 -35.68 139.58
CA LEU A 345 -14.00 -34.25 139.91
C LEU A 345 -15.17 -33.76 140.79
N ASP A 346 -16.37 -34.33 140.63
CA ASP A 346 -17.59 -33.89 141.35
C ASP A 346 -17.64 -34.49 142.76
N ALA A 347 -17.16 -35.73 142.90
CA ALA A 347 -17.12 -36.47 144.17
C ALA A 347 -15.98 -36.01 145.08
N ASP A 348 -14.73 -35.93 144.58
CA ASP A 348 -13.60 -35.47 145.38
C ASP A 348 -12.47 -34.84 144.52
N LYS A 349 -12.19 -33.56 144.77
CA LYS A 349 -11.29 -32.74 143.94
C LYS A 349 -9.82 -33.19 143.99
N GLN A 350 -9.44 -33.96 145.01
CA GLN A 350 -8.05 -34.40 145.21
C GLN A 350 -7.70 -35.69 144.46
N ASN A 351 -8.69 -36.42 143.93
CA ASN A 351 -8.50 -37.76 143.39
C ASN A 351 -8.20 -37.79 141.87
N VAL A 352 -8.03 -36.62 141.24
CA VAL A 352 -7.89 -36.49 139.78
C VAL A 352 -6.42 -36.25 139.42
N SER A 353 -5.84 -37.11 138.59
CA SER A 353 -4.43 -37.00 138.18
C SER A 353 -4.22 -35.80 137.25
N VAL A 354 -3.45 -34.82 137.71
CA VAL A 354 -3.06 -33.63 136.93
C VAL A 354 -1.77 -33.92 136.17
N LYS A 355 -1.78 -33.80 134.84
CA LYS A 355 -0.57 -34.01 134.04
C LYS A 355 0.31 -32.77 133.98
N ARG A 356 -0.30 -31.60 133.72
CA ARG A 356 0.43 -30.32 133.65
C ARG A 356 -0.45 -29.14 134.02
N LYS A 357 0.17 -28.10 134.55
CA LYS A 357 -0.44 -26.80 134.79
C LYS A 357 -0.25 -25.93 133.55
N VAL A 358 -1.35 -25.48 132.95
CA VAL A 358 -1.33 -24.65 131.73
C VAL A 358 -1.64 -23.22 132.12
N PHE A 359 -0.75 -22.29 131.77
CA PHE A 359 -0.98 -20.88 132.01
C PHE A 359 -1.84 -20.32 130.87
N SER A 360 -3.10 -20.00 131.17
CA SER A 360 -3.92 -19.17 130.29
C SER A 360 -3.79 -17.70 130.72
N SER A 361 -4.01 -16.76 129.82
CA SER A 361 -3.84 -15.31 130.03
C SER A 361 -4.81 -14.67 131.05
N GLY A 362 -5.57 -15.45 131.83
CA GLY A 362 -6.46 -14.99 132.89
C GLY A 362 -5.96 -15.40 134.29
N LYS A 363 -6.39 -14.70 135.35
CA LYS A 363 -5.93 -14.88 136.74
C LYS A 363 -6.26 -16.25 137.39
N ALA A 364 -6.72 -17.26 136.64
CA ALA A 364 -7.07 -18.59 137.14
C ALA A 364 -6.07 -19.66 136.67
N SER A 365 -5.62 -20.53 137.58
CA SER A 365 -4.77 -21.68 137.24
C SER A 365 -5.58 -22.76 136.51
N VAL A 366 -5.27 -23.00 135.24
CA VAL A 366 -5.86 -24.09 134.45
C VAL A 366 -4.99 -25.34 134.61
N LEU A 367 -5.62 -26.45 134.95
CA LEU A 367 -4.97 -27.75 135.08
C LEU A 367 -5.46 -28.65 133.95
N GLU A 368 -4.55 -29.34 133.29
CA GLU A 368 -4.89 -30.30 132.25
C GLU A 368 -4.83 -31.72 132.82
N THR A 369 -5.90 -32.46 132.58
CA THR A 369 -6.07 -33.85 132.99
C THR A 369 -6.17 -34.72 131.74
N GLU A 370 -5.48 -35.85 131.74
CA GLU A 370 -5.61 -36.83 130.68
C GLU A 370 -6.73 -37.80 131.05
N PHE A 371 -7.80 -37.78 130.26
CA PHE A 371 -8.84 -38.81 130.31
C PHE A 371 -8.61 -39.90 129.24
N ALA A 372 -7.53 -39.76 128.46
CA ALA A 372 -7.25 -40.57 127.30
C ALA A 372 -5.74 -40.70 127.08
N HIS A 373 -5.19 -41.92 127.21
CA HIS A 373 -3.86 -42.22 126.69
C HIS A 373 -3.95 -42.41 125.18
N LYS A 374 -3.01 -41.82 124.44
CA LYS A 374 -2.90 -41.97 122.99
C LYS A 374 -2.81 -43.42 122.55
#